data_AF-A0AAU9LY34-F1
#
_entry.id   AF-A0AAU9LY34-F1
#
_cell.length_a   1.000
_cell.length_b   1.000
_cell.length_c   1.000
_cell.angle_alpha   90.00
_cell.angle_beta   90.00
_cell.angle_gamma   90.00
#
_symmetry.space_group_name_H-M   'P 1'
#
loop_
_entity.id
_entity.type
_entity.pdbx_description
1 polymer ?
#
loop_
_entity_poly.entity_id
_entity_poly.type
_entity_poly.pdbx_seq_one_letter_code
_entity_poly.pdbx_strand_id
1 'polypeptide(L)'
;MGDEQKQIYHEKQKLQFCLLHSLNNLFQEKDAFTRKDLDDIAEKLVQEDPYEGNRMPFSVIFKPHHNSLTGKLMGIVLNVPVRKYGGLWRSRHWVSLRRINGIWYNLDSDFTSPCSFGSTEELRDFLDAAIDGGTELLLVKDDD
;
A
#
# COMPACT_ATOMS: atom_id res chain seq x y z
N MET A 1 13.59 30.75 12.01
CA MET A 1 12.35 30.10 12.46
C MET A 1 12.52 28.64 12.11
N GLY A 2 12.67 27.77 13.10
CA GLY A 2 12.97 26.36 12.86
C GLY A 2 11.72 25.69 12.29
N ASP A 3 11.82 25.18 11.06
CA ASP A 3 10.81 24.28 10.52
C ASP A 3 10.72 23.08 11.47
N GLU A 4 9.61 22.97 12.21
CA GLU A 4 9.30 21.75 12.95
C GLU A 4 9.24 20.62 11.92
N GLN A 5 10.31 19.82 11.86
CA GLN A 5 10.32 18.62 11.05
C GLN A 5 9.34 17.64 11.68
N LYS A 6 8.07 17.73 11.25
CA LYS A 6 6.99 16.87 11.69
C LYS A 6 7.48 15.42 11.56
N GLN A 7 7.60 14.75 12.68
CA GLN A 7 8.13 13.40 12.76
C GLN A 7 7.30 12.49 11.83
N ILE A 8 7.96 11.87 10.85
CA ILE A 8 7.30 10.95 9.91
C ILE A 8 6.72 9.80 10.71
N TYR A 9 5.42 9.56 10.52
CA TYR A 9 4.77 8.42 11.13
C TYR A 9 5.22 7.15 10.42
N HIS A 10 5.69 6.17 11.21
CA HIS A 10 6.14 4.87 10.70
C HIS A 10 5.76 3.77 11.68
N GLU A 11 4.78 2.97 11.28
CA GLU A 11 4.37 1.76 11.97
C GLU A 11 5.21 0.57 11.49
N LYS A 12 5.92 -0.04 12.43
CA LYS A 12 6.68 -1.27 12.20
C LYS A 12 5.75 -2.46 12.26
N GLN A 13 5.96 -3.40 11.36
CA GLN A 13 5.15 -4.60 11.30
C GLN A 13 5.28 -5.42 12.58
N LYS A 14 4.14 -5.88 13.07
CA LYS A 14 4.06 -6.97 14.03
C LYS A 14 3.28 -8.10 13.39
N LEU A 15 3.82 -9.32 13.45
CA LEU A 15 3.21 -10.52 12.86
C LEU A 15 3.08 -10.42 11.33
N GLN A 16 1.95 -10.83 10.73
CA GLN A 16 1.71 -10.83 9.28
C GLN A 16 0.67 -9.79 8.82
N PHE A 17 0.54 -8.67 9.55
CA PHE A 17 -0.44 -7.61 9.24
C PHE A 17 0.11 -6.53 8.31
N CYS A 18 0.91 -6.91 7.31
CA CYS A 18 1.55 -5.97 6.37
C CYS A 18 0.56 -4.97 5.73
N LEU A 19 -0.65 -5.42 5.39
CA LEU A 19 -1.68 -4.55 4.82
C LEU A 19 -2.09 -3.41 5.78
N LEU A 20 -2.36 -3.74 7.05
CA LEU A 20 -2.76 -2.77 8.07
C LEU A 20 -1.71 -1.68 8.24
N HIS A 21 -0.46 -2.11 8.45
CA HIS A 21 0.65 -1.18 8.69
C HIS A 21 0.99 -0.37 7.45
N SER A 22 0.92 -0.98 6.26
CA SER A 22 1.09 -0.27 4.99
C SER A 22 0.07 0.86 4.83
N LEU A 23 -1.21 0.60 5.17
CA LEU A 23 -2.26 1.64 5.13
C LEU A 23 -2.00 2.75 6.14
N ASN A 24 -1.72 2.43 7.40
CA ASN A 24 -1.43 3.46 8.42
C ASN A 24 -0.19 4.30 8.04
N ASN A 25 0.83 3.67 7.47
CA ASN A 25 2.00 4.36 6.93
C ASN A 25 1.64 5.27 5.75
N LEU A 26 0.82 4.82 4.82
CA LEU A 26 0.36 5.62 3.68
C LEU A 26 -0.38 6.89 4.13
N PHE A 27 -1.30 6.74 5.09
CA PHE A 27 -2.12 7.83 5.64
C PHE A 27 -1.36 8.71 6.65
N GLN A 28 -0.16 8.30 7.07
CA GLN A 28 0.69 9.04 8.00
C GLN A 28 0.00 9.33 9.35
N GLU A 29 -0.84 8.40 9.80
CA GLU A 29 -1.64 8.54 11.02
C GLU A 29 -1.71 7.22 11.78
N LYS A 30 -1.58 7.31 13.11
CA LYS A 30 -1.69 6.16 13.98
C LYS A 30 -3.13 5.72 14.08
N ASP A 31 -3.37 4.42 13.89
CA ASP A 31 -4.71 3.81 14.00
C ASP A 31 -5.69 4.40 12.97
N ALA A 32 -5.21 4.93 11.83
CA ALA A 32 -6.04 5.37 10.71
C ALA A 32 -6.93 4.23 10.19
N PHE A 33 -6.37 3.02 10.21
CA PHE A 33 -7.08 1.76 10.14
C PHE A 33 -6.67 0.92 11.34
N THR A 34 -7.64 0.23 11.91
CA THR A 34 -7.44 -0.86 12.86
C THR A 34 -7.75 -2.19 12.21
N ARG A 35 -7.33 -3.29 12.86
CA ARG A 35 -7.74 -4.63 12.42
C ARG A 35 -9.25 -4.76 12.33
N LYS A 36 -9.98 -4.19 13.30
CA LYS A 36 -11.45 -4.23 13.31
C LYS A 36 -12.02 -3.52 12.09
N ASP A 37 -11.47 -2.37 11.70
CA ASP A 37 -11.94 -1.65 10.52
C ASP A 37 -11.76 -2.48 9.25
N LEU A 38 -10.61 -3.15 9.10
CA LEU A 38 -10.36 -4.02 7.95
C LEU A 38 -11.27 -5.25 7.94
N ASP A 39 -11.49 -5.87 9.10
CA ASP A 39 -12.42 -7.00 9.24
C ASP A 39 -13.86 -6.55 8.91
N ASP A 40 -14.31 -5.41 9.43
CA ASP A 40 -15.63 -4.82 9.16
C ASP A 40 -15.79 -4.45 7.66
N ILE A 41 -14.75 -3.91 7.01
CA ILE A 41 -14.74 -3.62 5.58
C ILE A 41 -14.89 -4.93 4.78
N ALA A 42 -14.14 -5.96 5.14
CA ALA A 42 -14.22 -7.26 4.46
C ALA A 42 -15.63 -7.86 4.58
N GLU A 43 -16.25 -7.81 5.76
CA GLU A 43 -17.61 -8.30 5.98
C GLU A 43 -18.65 -7.52 5.16
N LYS A 44 -18.54 -6.19 5.10
CA LYS A 44 -19.44 -5.36 4.29
C LYS A 44 -19.32 -5.66 2.80
N LEU A 45 -18.10 -5.79 2.29
CA LEU A 45 -17.86 -6.11 0.88
C LEU A 45 -18.46 -7.46 0.47
N VAL A 46 -18.52 -8.44 1.38
CA VAL A 46 -19.22 -9.71 1.13
C VAL A 46 -20.74 -9.51 1.06
N GLN A 47 -21.31 -8.70 1.96
CA GLN A 47 -22.77 -8.47 2.00
C GLN A 47 -23.28 -7.62 0.82
N GLU A 48 -22.44 -6.71 0.31
CA GLU A 48 -22.76 -5.86 -0.83
C GLU A 48 -22.57 -6.57 -2.18
N ASP A 49 -22.11 -7.82 -2.20
CA ASP A 49 -21.98 -8.62 -3.42
C ASP A 49 -23.38 -8.98 -3.97
N PRO A 50 -23.83 -8.40 -5.11
CA PRO A 50 -25.16 -8.66 -5.64
C PRO A 50 -25.31 -10.07 -6.25
N TYR A 51 -24.27 -10.92 -6.19
CA TYR A 51 -24.22 -12.25 -6.81
C TYR A 51 -24.23 -13.42 -5.81
N GLU A 52 -24.61 -13.19 -4.55
CA GLU A 52 -24.72 -14.20 -3.46
C GLU A 52 -25.39 -15.54 -3.86
N GLY A 53 -26.20 -15.58 -4.92
CA GLY A 53 -26.91 -16.78 -5.39
C GLY A 53 -26.27 -17.60 -6.52
N ASN A 54 -25.18 -17.15 -7.17
CA ASN A 54 -24.61 -17.87 -8.33
C ASN A 54 -23.08 -17.94 -8.23
N ARG A 55 -22.59 -19.00 -7.56
CA ARG A 55 -21.16 -19.34 -7.48
C ARG A 55 -20.61 -19.75 -8.86
N MET A 56 -20.40 -18.79 -9.74
CA MET A 56 -19.57 -18.96 -10.93
C MET A 56 -18.11 -18.68 -10.54
N PRO A 57 -17.13 -19.45 -11.06
CA PRO A 57 -15.75 -19.45 -10.54
C PRO A 57 -14.93 -18.18 -10.87
N PHE A 58 -15.55 -17.14 -11.44
CA PHE A 58 -14.87 -15.93 -11.90
C PHE A 58 -15.78 -14.69 -11.77
N SER A 59 -16.21 -14.31 -10.55
CA SER A 59 -16.89 -13.01 -10.41
C SER A 59 -15.87 -11.87 -10.55
N VAL A 60 -16.01 -11.11 -11.64
CA VAL A 60 -15.19 -9.98 -12.06
C VAL A 60 -15.72 -8.69 -11.41
N ILE A 61 -15.92 -8.71 -10.09
CA ILE A 61 -16.60 -7.63 -9.36
C ILE A 61 -15.58 -6.54 -9.07
N PHE A 62 -15.27 -5.71 -10.05
CA PHE A 62 -14.92 -4.29 -9.91
C PHE A 62 -14.73 -3.72 -11.33
N LYS A 63 -15.83 -3.30 -11.98
CA LYS A 63 -15.84 -2.40 -13.15
C LYS A 63 -17.02 -1.44 -12.98
N PRO A 64 -16.90 -0.11 -13.24
CA PRO A 64 -15.98 0.54 -14.16
C PRO A 64 -14.88 1.40 -13.49
N HIS A 65 -13.72 1.38 -14.14
CA HIS A 65 -12.54 2.17 -13.85
C HIS A 65 -12.76 3.63 -14.24
N HIS A 66 -13.35 4.44 -13.36
CA HIS A 66 -13.21 5.89 -13.45
C HIS A 66 -11.79 6.27 -13.02
N ASN A 67 -10.83 6.18 -13.95
CA ASN A 67 -9.54 6.86 -13.82
C ASN A 67 -9.80 8.36 -14.07
N SER A 68 -10.43 9.05 -13.12
CA SER A 68 -10.37 10.51 -13.14
C SER A 68 -8.92 10.88 -12.85
N LEU A 69 -8.17 11.26 -13.89
CA LEU A 69 -6.77 11.65 -13.79
C LEU A 69 -6.56 12.92 -12.93
N THR A 70 -7.64 13.53 -12.45
CA THR A 70 -7.67 14.83 -11.80
C THR A 70 -7.11 14.86 -10.39
N GLY A 71 -7.14 13.76 -9.63
CA GLY A 71 -6.68 13.73 -8.24
C GLY A 71 -5.15 13.81 -8.08
N LYS A 72 -4.70 14.58 -7.09
CA LYS A 72 -3.28 14.67 -6.68
C LYS A 72 -2.76 13.29 -6.25
N LEU A 73 -1.56 12.92 -6.71
CA LEU A 73 -0.96 11.65 -6.31
C LEU A 73 -0.63 11.68 -4.80
N MET A 74 -1.33 10.84 -4.04
CA MET A 74 -1.11 10.64 -2.63
C MET A 74 0.11 9.72 -2.44
N GLY A 75 0.07 8.51 -2.98
CA GLY A 75 1.16 7.55 -2.79
C GLY A 75 1.10 6.38 -3.76
N ILE A 76 1.98 5.41 -3.52
CA ILE A 76 2.07 4.19 -4.32
C ILE A 76 2.04 3.02 -3.34
N VAL A 77 1.12 2.07 -3.54
CA VAL A 77 1.08 0.82 -2.79
C VAL A 77 1.66 -0.28 -3.66
N LEU A 78 2.59 -1.05 -3.12
CA LEU A 78 3.30 -2.14 -3.78
C LEU A 78 2.86 -3.48 -3.19
N ASN A 79 2.68 -4.47 -4.06
CA ASN A 79 2.43 -5.87 -3.70
C ASN A 79 3.67 -6.73 -4.05
N VAL A 80 4.67 -6.70 -3.17
CA VAL A 80 6.01 -7.22 -3.44
C VAL A 80 6.05 -8.75 -3.25
N PRO A 81 6.54 -9.54 -4.23
CA PRO A 81 6.74 -10.97 -4.06
C PRO A 81 7.78 -11.27 -2.97
N VAL A 82 7.42 -12.15 -2.02
CA VAL A 82 8.34 -12.63 -0.99
C VAL A 82 8.57 -14.12 -1.15
N ARG A 83 9.84 -14.52 -1.24
CA ARG A 83 10.26 -15.93 -1.26
C ARG A 83 10.89 -16.29 0.08
N LYS A 84 10.37 -17.33 0.73
CA LYS A 84 10.90 -17.87 2.00
C LYS A 84 11.44 -19.28 1.79
N TYR A 85 12.33 -19.73 2.67
CA TYR A 85 12.90 -21.08 2.69
C TYR A 85 13.43 -21.55 1.33
N GLY A 86 14.26 -20.75 0.66
CA GLY A 86 14.84 -21.11 -0.64
C GLY A 86 13.81 -21.20 -1.79
N GLY A 87 12.61 -20.64 -1.61
CA GLY A 87 11.57 -20.61 -2.64
C GLY A 87 10.46 -21.63 -2.49
N LEU A 88 10.50 -22.47 -1.43
CA LEU A 88 9.41 -23.41 -1.12
C LEU A 88 8.11 -22.71 -0.71
N TRP A 89 8.21 -21.48 -0.18
CA TRP A 89 7.05 -20.66 0.17
C TRP A 89 7.09 -19.34 -0.59
N ARG A 90 5.98 -19.08 -1.29
CA ARG A 90 5.73 -17.83 -2.01
C ARG A 90 4.61 -17.09 -1.30
N SER A 91 4.84 -15.82 -1.01
CA SER A 91 3.87 -14.93 -0.40
C SER A 91 4.03 -13.55 -1.02
N ARG A 92 3.31 -12.58 -0.47
CA ARG A 92 3.30 -11.19 -0.90
C ARG A 92 3.40 -10.29 0.33
N HIS A 93 3.98 -9.11 0.14
CA HIS A 93 4.15 -8.09 1.16
C HIS A 93 3.68 -6.74 0.65
N TRP A 94 2.82 -6.09 1.44
CA TRP A 94 2.30 -4.79 1.09
C TRP A 94 3.22 -3.69 1.62
N VAL A 95 3.69 -2.83 0.72
CA VAL A 95 4.58 -1.70 1.06
C VAL A 95 3.96 -0.41 0.53
N SER A 96 4.09 0.67 1.30
CA SER A 96 3.65 2.00 0.85
C SER A 96 4.83 2.92 0.59
N LEU A 97 4.79 3.61 -0.54
CA LEU A 97 5.65 4.74 -0.85
C LEU A 97 4.82 6.02 -0.76
N ARG A 98 5.30 7.01 0.00
CA ARG A 98 4.58 8.27 0.22
C ARG A 98 5.50 9.44 0.01
N ARG A 99 5.00 10.47 -0.69
CA ARG A 99 5.67 11.76 -0.79
C ARG A 99 5.28 12.64 0.40
N ILE A 100 6.24 12.94 1.26
CA ILE A 100 6.05 13.73 2.49
C ILE A 100 7.02 14.92 2.41
N ASN A 101 6.48 16.14 2.53
CA ASN A 101 7.27 17.38 2.46
C ASN A 101 8.18 17.45 1.22
N GLY A 102 7.70 16.94 0.08
CA GLY A 102 8.42 16.97 -1.20
C GLY A 102 9.37 15.79 -1.45
N ILE A 103 9.68 14.98 -0.44
CA ILE A 103 10.61 13.84 -0.51
C ILE A 103 9.81 12.53 -0.55
N TRP A 104 10.25 11.57 -1.34
CA TRP A 104 9.66 10.23 -1.37
C TRP A 104 10.29 9.33 -0.32
N TYR A 105 9.44 8.59 0.40
CA TYR A 105 9.87 7.62 1.39
C TYR A 105 9.31 6.25 1.06
N ASN A 106 10.16 5.24 1.18
CA ASN A 106 9.77 3.86 1.35
C ASN A 106 9.41 3.63 2.83
N LEU A 107 8.16 3.28 3.07
CA LEU A 107 7.58 3.03 4.39
C LEU A 107 7.31 1.54 4.60
N ASP A 108 8.19 0.68 4.07
CA ASP A 108 8.16 -0.75 4.35
C ASP A 108 8.18 -0.97 5.86
N SER A 109 7.12 -1.62 6.35
CA SER A 109 6.93 -1.87 7.77
C SER A 109 7.96 -2.85 8.35
N ASP A 110 8.72 -3.57 7.52
CA ASP A 110 9.86 -4.37 7.96
C ASP A 110 11.11 -3.51 8.26
N PHE A 111 11.16 -2.26 7.79
CA PHE A 111 12.26 -1.34 8.09
C PHE A 111 12.17 -0.76 9.50
N THR A 112 13.33 -0.54 10.11
CA THR A 112 13.44 0.10 11.42
C THR A 112 13.10 1.60 11.39
N SER A 113 13.13 2.23 10.23
CA SER A 113 12.75 3.62 9.98
C SER A 113 12.43 3.82 8.49
N PRO A 114 11.68 4.87 8.12
CA PRO A 114 11.48 5.27 6.72
C PRO A 114 12.80 5.39 5.97
N CYS A 115 12.83 4.93 4.72
CA CYS A 115 13.98 5.09 3.83
C CYS A 115 13.64 6.13 2.76
N SER A 116 14.37 7.25 2.73
CA SER A 116 14.15 8.31 1.72
C SER A 116 14.82 7.95 0.40
N PHE A 117 14.15 8.25 -0.71
CA PHE A 117 14.79 8.34 -2.02
C PHE A 117 15.44 9.72 -2.17
N GLY A 118 16.69 9.75 -2.63
CA GLY A 118 17.46 10.98 -2.86
C GLY A 118 17.00 11.75 -4.10
N SER A 119 16.37 11.08 -5.07
CA SER A 119 15.79 11.74 -6.25
C SER A 119 14.60 10.99 -6.84
N THR A 120 13.96 11.62 -7.84
CA THR A 120 12.86 10.97 -8.58
C THR A 120 13.40 9.88 -9.52
N GLU A 121 14.63 10.02 -10.00
CA GLU A 121 15.33 9.03 -10.82
C GLU A 121 15.61 7.76 -10.00
N GLU A 122 16.11 7.90 -8.76
CA GLU A 122 16.31 6.76 -7.87
C GLU A 122 15.00 6.02 -7.57
N LEU A 123 13.91 6.76 -7.35
CA LEU A 123 12.58 6.16 -7.19
C LEU A 123 12.15 5.41 -8.46
N ARG A 124 12.37 5.97 -9.65
CA ARG A 124 12.01 5.32 -10.92
C ARG A 124 12.79 4.03 -11.11
N ASP A 125 14.11 4.07 -10.94
CA ASP A 125 14.98 2.91 -11.06
C ASP A 125 14.55 1.80 -10.08
N PHE A 126 14.19 2.18 -8.85
CA PHE A 126 13.63 1.25 -7.87
C PHE A 126 12.30 0.62 -8.33
N LEU A 127 11.37 1.43 -8.84
CA LEU A 127 10.07 0.94 -9.32
C LEU A 127 10.21 0.03 -10.54
N ASP A 128 11.09 0.37 -11.49
CA ASP A 128 11.37 -0.46 -12.67
C ASP A 128 11.93 -1.81 -12.25
N ALA A 129 12.93 -1.83 -11.36
CA ALA A 129 13.48 -3.07 -10.81
C ALA A 129 12.42 -3.88 -10.03
N ALA A 130 11.52 -3.22 -9.29
CA ALA A 130 10.44 -3.88 -8.57
C ALA A 130 9.43 -4.53 -9.51
N ILE A 131 9.06 -3.85 -10.60
CA ILE A 131 8.16 -4.35 -11.65
C ILE A 131 8.78 -5.56 -12.34
N ASP A 132 10.06 -5.48 -12.72
CA ASP A 132 10.81 -6.61 -13.31
C ASP A 132 10.86 -7.81 -12.35
N GLY A 133 10.87 -7.55 -11.03
CA GLY A 133 10.78 -8.55 -9.98
C GLY A 133 9.39 -9.16 -9.76
N GLY A 134 8.35 -8.70 -10.47
CA GLY A 134 6.97 -9.17 -10.36
C GLY A 134 6.11 -8.44 -9.33
N THR A 135 6.51 -7.24 -8.91
CA THR A 135 5.72 -6.37 -8.02
C THR A 135 4.52 -5.80 -8.77
N GLU A 136 3.35 -5.83 -8.15
CA GLU A 136 2.16 -5.13 -8.64
C GLU A 136 2.04 -3.79 -7.92
N LEU A 137 1.55 -2.76 -8.61
CA LEU A 137 1.51 -1.40 -8.09
C LEU A 137 0.11 -0.82 -8.20
N LEU A 138 -0.29 -0.08 -7.17
CA LEU A 138 -1.50 0.72 -7.14
C LEU A 138 -1.10 2.18 -6.89
N LEU A 139 -1.55 3.08 -7.78
CA LEU A 139 -1.42 4.52 -7.56
C LEU A 139 -2.59 4.99 -6.70
N VAL A 140 -2.29 5.56 -5.55
CA VAL A 140 -3.30 6.14 -4.66
C VAL A 140 -3.34 7.63 -4.88
N LYS A 141 -4.51 8.16 -5.24
CA LYS A 141 -4.77 9.58 -5.45
C LYS A 141 -5.71 10.08 -4.36
N ASP A 142 -5.53 11.33 -3.97
CA ASP A 142 -6.52 12.01 -3.14
C ASP A 142 -7.76 12.30 -4.01
N ASP A 143 -8.95 12.18 -3.43
CA ASP A 143 -10.17 12.73 -4.00
C ASP A 143 -10.17 14.24 -3.70
N ASP A 144 -9.97 15.08 -4.72
CA ASP A 144 -10.02 16.55 -4.58
C ASP A 144 -11.44 17.06 -4.24
#